data_AF-A0AAQ4EUS8-F1
#
_entry.id   AF-A0AAQ4EUS8-F1
#
_cell.length_a   1.000
_cell.length_b   1.000
_cell.length_c   1.000
_cell.angle_alpha   90.00
_cell.angle_beta   90.00
_cell.angle_gamma   90.00
#
_symmetry.space_group_name_H-M   'P 1'
#
loop_
_entity.id
_entity.type
_entity.pdbx_description
1 polymer ?
#
loop_
_entity_poly.entity_id
_entity_poly.type
_entity_poly.pdbx_seq_one_letter_code
_entity_poly.pdbx_strand_id
1 'polypeptide(L)'
;SMYIFGGFNGQMLTSIVKFTPGSCRSFSTPEKCITSATGIKCAWNPDKKACQAFHLFNATKGIHTCPRKSAANLTVLCEKQTSCPSCLQNNYGCVWCGTVCAHKRCPKGSKGLADARENQTDVEQCQQSESSNCDKLHNCHACHTEFHCGWQNDHRCYTFVRDSGNKTEKAVLSDNYRVKCDNSCSSRTTCKACILGSCMWCISQQRCLETNAYAATFPLAQCTEWITTKCSEGRAELLGN
;
A
#
# COMPACT_ATOMS: atom_id res chain seq x y z
N SER A 1 9.02 -16.99 11.02
CA SER A 1 8.13 -16.27 11.96
C SER A 1 8.03 -14.83 11.50
N MET A 2 6.86 -14.21 11.64
CA MET A 2 6.62 -12.81 11.30
C MET A 2 6.46 -12.03 12.61
N TYR A 3 7.09 -10.87 12.70
CA TYR A 3 6.99 -9.99 13.85
C TYR A 3 6.24 -8.73 13.43
N ILE A 4 5.17 -8.42 14.14
CA ILE A 4 4.35 -7.24 13.91
C ILE A 4 4.58 -6.29 15.09
N PHE A 5 5.07 -5.09 14.77
CA PHE A 5 5.25 -4.00 15.70
C PHE A 5 4.06 -3.05 15.53
N GLY A 6 3.28 -2.83 16.58
CA GLY A 6 2.18 -1.87 16.59
C GLY A 6 2.63 -0.51 17.13
N GLY A 7 2.12 0.58 16.55
CA GLY A 7 2.34 1.94 17.04
C GLY A 7 1.51 2.94 16.25
N PHE A 8 0.80 3.85 16.92
CA PHE A 8 -0.09 4.82 16.27
C PHE A 8 0.30 6.26 16.63
N ASN A 9 1.46 6.68 16.10
CA ASN A 9 2.07 8.04 16.15
C ASN A 9 3.60 8.01 15.95
N GLY A 10 4.20 6.92 15.44
CA GLY A 10 5.67 6.82 15.33
C GLY A 10 6.38 6.47 16.64
N GLN A 11 5.67 6.32 17.77
CA GLN A 11 6.18 5.59 18.93
C GLN A 11 5.81 4.11 18.79
N MET A 12 6.82 3.23 18.76
CA MET A 12 6.60 1.80 18.87
C MET A 12 5.96 1.52 20.24
N LEU A 13 4.78 0.91 20.27
CA LEU A 13 4.27 0.33 21.51
C LEU A 13 5.19 -0.82 21.91
N THR A 14 5.36 -1.06 23.21
CA THR A 14 6.15 -2.18 23.75
C THR A 14 5.51 -3.56 23.50
N SER A 15 4.46 -3.63 22.69
CA SER A 15 3.72 -4.85 22.37
C SER A 15 4.17 -5.39 21.01
N ILE A 16 4.94 -6.48 21.04
CA ILE A 16 5.36 -7.22 19.84
C ILE A 16 4.44 -8.42 19.67
N VAL A 17 3.78 -8.52 18.52
CA VAL A 17 3.03 -9.72 18.16
C VAL A 17 3.93 -10.60 17.28
N LYS A 18 4.33 -11.76 17.80
CA LYS A 18 5.04 -12.78 17.04
C LYS A 18 4.05 -13.76 16.44
N PHE A 19 3.85 -13.68 15.12
CA PHE A 19 3.14 -14.71 14.37
C PHE A 19 4.09 -15.86 14.03
N THR A 20 3.76 -17.06 14.54
CA THR A 20 4.46 -18.29 14.19
C THR A 20 3.52 -19.13 13.33
N PRO A 21 3.87 -19.43 12.07
CA PRO A 21 3.01 -20.25 11.23
C PRO A 21 2.86 -21.66 11.83
N GLY A 22 1.70 -22.27 11.60
CA GLY A 22 1.43 -23.65 12.02
C GLY A 22 2.15 -24.68 11.15
N SER A 23 2.01 -25.95 11.52
CA SER A 23 2.61 -27.08 10.80
C SER A 23 1.57 -27.83 9.96
N CYS A 24 1.93 -28.21 8.73
CA CYS A 24 1.09 -29.08 7.89
C CYS A 24 0.87 -30.47 8.50
N ARG A 25 1.78 -30.92 9.39
CA ARG A 25 1.70 -32.25 10.03
C ARG A 25 0.49 -32.41 10.95
N SER A 26 -0.17 -31.30 11.32
CA SER A 26 -1.39 -31.32 12.14
C SER A 26 -2.63 -31.82 11.40
N PHE A 27 -2.57 -31.98 10.06
CA PHE A 27 -3.70 -32.42 9.25
C PHE A 27 -3.49 -33.86 8.75
N SER A 28 -4.42 -34.74 9.11
CA SER A 28 -4.37 -36.17 8.76
C SER A 28 -5.30 -36.57 7.62
N THR A 29 -6.09 -35.64 7.07
CA THR A 29 -6.96 -35.92 5.92
C THR A 29 -6.64 -35.02 4.73
N PRO A 30 -6.80 -35.51 3.48
CA PRO A 30 -6.52 -34.74 2.27
C PRO A 30 -7.29 -33.42 2.22
N GLU A 31 -8.57 -33.44 2.57
CA GLU A 31 -9.47 -32.28 2.47
C GLU A 31 -9.01 -31.18 3.41
N LYS A 32 -8.75 -31.53 4.69
CA LYS A 32 -8.27 -30.58 5.71
C LYS A 32 -6.88 -30.06 5.39
N CYS A 33 -6.04 -30.89 4.77
CA CYS A 33 -4.69 -30.49 4.36
C CYS A 33 -4.73 -29.40 3.28
N ILE A 34 -5.57 -29.58 2.26
CA ILE A 34 -5.65 -28.67 1.10
C ILE A 34 -6.35 -27.36 1.47
N THR A 35 -7.34 -27.39 2.37
CA THR A 35 -8.04 -26.18 2.84
C THR A 35 -7.38 -25.53 4.05
N SER A 36 -6.20 -25.98 4.46
CA SER A 36 -5.52 -25.47 5.66
C SER A 36 -5.06 -24.02 5.49
N ALA A 37 -5.23 -23.23 6.56
CA ALA A 37 -4.82 -21.83 6.63
C ALA A 37 -3.82 -21.59 7.78
N THR A 38 -2.72 -22.36 7.81
CA THR A 38 -1.71 -22.29 8.88
C THR A 38 -0.63 -21.22 8.65
N GLY A 39 -0.80 -20.35 7.64
CA GLY A 39 0.21 -19.38 7.24
C GLY A 39 1.36 -19.96 6.40
N ILE A 40 1.33 -21.27 6.13
CA ILE A 40 2.15 -21.93 5.11
C ILE A 40 1.25 -22.73 4.18
N LYS A 41 1.66 -22.85 2.91
CA LYS A 41 0.93 -23.67 1.95
C LYS A 41 1.20 -25.15 2.24
N CYS A 42 0.16 -25.92 2.50
CA CYS A 42 0.23 -27.36 2.67
C CYS A 42 -0.27 -28.12 1.43
N ALA A 43 0.24 -29.32 1.22
CA ALA A 43 -0.23 -30.24 0.19
C ALA A 43 -0.24 -31.68 0.71
N TRP A 44 -1.21 -32.47 0.23
CA TRP A 44 -1.35 -33.87 0.60
C TRP A 44 -0.42 -34.72 -0.24
N ASN A 45 0.41 -35.54 0.41
CA ASN A 45 1.24 -36.53 -0.25
C ASN A 45 0.50 -37.88 -0.28
N PRO A 46 0.02 -38.35 -1.45
CA PRO A 46 -0.70 -39.61 -1.54
C PRO A 46 0.20 -40.82 -1.25
N ASP A 47 1.47 -40.79 -1.65
CA ASP A 47 2.43 -41.88 -1.44
C ASP A 47 2.72 -42.08 0.05
N LYS A 48 2.86 -40.98 0.80
CA LYS A 48 3.16 -40.99 2.24
C LYS A 48 1.91 -40.94 3.13
N LYS A 49 0.71 -40.82 2.53
CA LYS A 49 -0.58 -40.58 3.23
C LYS A 49 -0.46 -39.50 4.31
N ALA A 50 0.24 -38.41 4.01
CA ALA A 50 0.58 -37.38 4.99
C ALA A 50 0.49 -35.98 4.41
N CYS A 51 0.08 -35.01 5.23
CA CYS A 51 0.09 -33.60 4.88
C CYS A 51 1.47 -32.99 5.13
N GLN A 52 2.04 -32.37 4.09
CA GLN A 52 3.40 -31.82 4.13
C GLN A 52 3.40 -30.38 3.60
N ALA A 53 4.44 -29.62 3.93
CA ALA A 53 4.58 -28.27 3.42
C ALA A 53 4.88 -28.29 1.92
N PHE A 54 4.25 -27.39 1.16
CA PHE A 54 4.29 -27.39 -0.31
C PHE A 54 5.72 -27.28 -0.88
N HIS A 55 6.63 -26.57 -0.20
CA HIS A 55 8.03 -26.45 -0.61
C HIS A 55 8.81 -27.78 -0.61
N LEU A 56 8.30 -28.80 0.10
CA LEU A 56 8.90 -30.14 0.13
C LEU A 56 8.49 -31.01 -1.07
N PHE A 57 7.59 -30.52 -1.92
CA PHE A 57 7.17 -31.22 -3.11
C PHE A 57 7.98 -30.74 -4.32
N ASN A 58 8.52 -31.69 -5.08
CA ASN A 58 9.11 -31.40 -6.37
C ASN A 58 7.99 -31.09 -7.37
N ALA A 59 8.19 -30.04 -8.18
CA ALA A 59 7.20 -29.46 -9.11
C ALA A 59 6.62 -30.44 -10.16
N THR A 60 7.06 -31.70 -10.18
CA THR A 60 6.78 -32.67 -11.24
C THR A 60 5.89 -33.84 -10.83
N LYS A 61 5.46 -33.98 -9.57
CA LYS A 61 4.58 -35.10 -9.16
C LYS A 61 3.38 -34.68 -8.32
N GLY A 62 2.20 -34.78 -8.93
CA GLY A 62 0.96 -35.21 -8.26
C GLY A 62 0.32 -34.27 -7.24
N ILE A 63 0.52 -32.96 -7.34
CA ILE A 63 -0.22 -32.02 -6.49
C ILE A 63 -1.43 -31.51 -7.26
N HIS A 64 -2.63 -31.71 -6.68
CA HIS A 64 -3.82 -30.95 -7.04
C HIS A 64 -3.51 -29.47 -6.86
N THR A 65 -3.08 -28.83 -7.94
CA THR A 65 -2.98 -27.38 -8.02
C THR A 65 -4.37 -26.83 -7.79
N CYS A 66 -4.50 -25.78 -6.98
CA CYS A 66 -5.78 -25.10 -6.81
C CYS A 66 -6.38 -24.90 -8.21
N PRO A 67 -7.68 -25.20 -8.43
CA PRO A 67 -8.33 -24.88 -9.68
C PRO A 67 -7.97 -23.43 -9.98
N ARG A 68 -7.40 -23.15 -11.15
CA ARG A 68 -7.17 -21.78 -11.59
C ARG A 68 -8.52 -21.09 -11.44
N LYS A 69 -8.70 -20.30 -10.36
CA LYS A 69 -9.83 -19.38 -10.25
C LYS A 69 -9.81 -18.63 -11.57
N SER A 70 -10.95 -18.70 -12.27
CA SER A 70 -11.24 -18.13 -13.59
C SER A 70 -10.14 -17.20 -14.09
N ALA A 71 -9.54 -17.54 -15.23
CA ALA A 71 -8.46 -16.77 -15.87
C ALA A 71 -8.67 -15.27 -15.66
N ALA A 72 -8.04 -14.75 -14.60
CA ALA A 72 -8.19 -13.35 -14.26
C ALA A 72 -7.68 -12.61 -15.48
N ASN A 73 -8.40 -11.58 -15.90
CA ASN A 73 -7.99 -10.84 -17.09
C ASN A 73 -6.66 -10.13 -16.76
N LEU A 74 -5.54 -10.79 -17.11
CA LEU A 74 -4.19 -10.39 -16.74
C LEU A 74 -3.87 -9.01 -17.32
N THR A 75 -4.49 -8.66 -18.45
CA THR A 75 -4.45 -7.31 -19.04
C THR A 75 -4.92 -6.26 -18.04
N VAL A 76 -6.10 -6.45 -17.45
CA VAL A 76 -6.67 -5.52 -16.46
C VAL A 76 -5.82 -5.47 -15.18
N LEU A 77 -5.18 -6.58 -14.80
CA LEU A 77 -4.29 -6.60 -13.63
C LEU A 77 -2.98 -5.84 -13.87
N CYS A 78 -2.42 -5.92 -15.08
CA CYS A 78 -1.26 -5.12 -15.49
C CYS A 78 -1.62 -3.63 -15.58
N GLU A 79 -2.76 -3.29 -16.20
CA GLU A 79 -3.22 -1.89 -16.34
C GLU A 79 -3.43 -1.17 -15.00
N LYS A 80 -3.68 -1.92 -13.92
CA LYS A 80 -3.78 -1.36 -12.56
C LYS A 80 -2.43 -0.97 -11.93
N GLN A 81 -1.31 -1.43 -12.49
CA GLN A 81 0.01 -1.11 -11.95
C GLN A 81 0.45 0.28 -12.44
N THR A 82 0.68 1.19 -11.50
CA THR A 82 1.01 2.59 -11.78
C THR A 82 2.52 2.88 -11.79
N SER A 83 3.36 1.95 -11.34
CA SER A 83 4.81 2.12 -11.27
C SER A 83 5.55 0.97 -11.96
N CYS A 84 6.74 1.28 -12.48
CA CYS A 84 7.60 0.32 -13.17
C CYS A 84 7.96 -0.89 -12.28
N PRO A 85 8.42 -0.73 -11.02
CA PRO A 85 8.71 -1.87 -10.16
C PRO A 85 7.48 -2.74 -9.88
N SER A 86 6.31 -2.13 -9.62
CA SER A 86 5.07 -2.90 -9.39
C SER A 86 4.58 -3.63 -10.65
N CYS A 87 4.85 -3.05 -11.83
CA CYS A 87 4.58 -3.68 -13.12
C CYS A 87 5.48 -4.89 -13.38
N LEU A 88 6.75 -4.86 -12.99
CA LEU A 88 7.72 -5.91 -13.33
C LEU A 88 7.86 -6.97 -12.25
N GLN A 89 7.65 -6.61 -10.98
CA GLN A 89 7.73 -7.54 -9.83
C GLN A 89 6.38 -8.22 -9.55
N ASN A 90 5.72 -8.73 -10.59
CA ASN A 90 4.50 -9.53 -10.45
C ASN A 90 4.56 -10.81 -11.29
N ASN A 91 3.63 -11.73 -11.03
CA ASN A 91 3.53 -13.00 -11.75
C ASN A 91 2.47 -12.97 -12.86
N TYR A 92 2.09 -11.79 -13.34
CA TYR A 92 1.09 -11.62 -14.39
C TYR A 92 1.71 -11.59 -15.79
N GLY A 93 3.04 -11.51 -15.89
CA GLY A 93 3.75 -11.40 -17.17
C GLY A 93 3.52 -10.04 -17.83
N CYS A 94 3.55 -8.97 -17.04
CA CYS A 94 3.45 -7.61 -17.54
C CYS A 94 4.79 -7.11 -18.11
N VAL A 95 4.71 -6.04 -18.89
CA VAL A 95 5.84 -5.29 -19.44
C VAL A 95 5.61 -3.80 -19.19
N TRP A 96 6.68 -3.06 -18.92
CA TRP A 96 6.59 -1.62 -18.72
C TRP A 96 6.85 -0.89 -20.05
N CYS A 97 6.01 0.10 -20.38
CA CYS A 97 6.02 0.83 -21.64
C CYS A 97 6.34 2.32 -21.44
N GLY A 98 7.18 2.64 -20.45
CA GLY A 98 7.61 4.00 -20.07
C GLY A 98 6.62 4.75 -19.16
N THR A 99 5.32 4.66 -19.47
CA THR A 99 4.27 5.32 -18.66
C THR A 99 3.13 4.40 -18.25
N VAL A 100 2.95 3.30 -18.97
CA VAL A 100 1.85 2.37 -18.76
C VAL A 100 2.39 0.95 -18.61
N CYS A 101 1.74 0.18 -17.75
CA CYS A 101 1.98 -1.24 -17.60
C CYS A 101 1.01 -2.04 -18.50
N ALA A 102 1.56 -2.93 -19.33
CA ALA A 102 0.78 -3.72 -20.29
C ALA A 102 1.03 -5.22 -20.12
N HIS A 103 0.08 -6.06 -20.54
CA HIS A 103 0.26 -7.52 -20.47
C HIS A 103 1.04 -8.04 -21.69
N LYS A 104 2.20 -8.69 -21.45
CA LYS A 104 3.12 -9.29 -22.43
C LYS A 104 3.75 -8.37 -23.46
N ARG A 105 3.03 -7.39 -24.00
CA ARG A 105 3.51 -6.47 -25.06
C ARG A 105 2.89 -5.10 -24.91
N CYS A 106 3.68 -4.08 -25.23
CA CYS A 106 3.22 -2.70 -25.32
C CYS A 106 2.21 -2.51 -26.47
N PRO A 107 1.20 -1.64 -26.29
CA PRO A 107 0.26 -1.29 -27.35
C PRO A 107 0.98 -0.74 -28.59
N LYS A 108 0.58 -1.18 -29.79
CA LYS A 108 1.10 -0.63 -31.05
C LYS A 108 0.51 0.76 -31.25
N GLY A 109 1.32 1.81 -31.14
CA GLY A 109 0.84 3.18 -31.29
C GLY A 109 1.39 4.18 -30.28
N SER A 110 2.25 3.77 -29.33
CA SER A 110 2.99 4.66 -28.43
C SER A 110 4.05 5.53 -29.14
N LYS A 111 3.81 5.88 -30.41
CA LYS A 111 4.59 6.86 -31.16
C LYS A 111 4.14 8.25 -30.67
N GLY A 112 4.82 8.76 -29.65
CA GLY A 112 4.51 10.08 -29.11
C GLY A 112 5.30 10.46 -27.86
N LEU A 113 5.85 9.49 -27.13
CA LEU A 113 6.87 9.75 -26.13
C LEU A 113 8.21 9.31 -26.71
N ALA A 114 9.19 10.20 -26.77
CA ALA A 114 10.54 9.93 -27.29
C ALA A 114 11.30 8.82 -26.54
N ASP A 115 10.67 8.20 -25.55
CA ASP A 115 11.20 7.23 -24.60
C ASP A 115 10.25 6.04 -24.38
N ALA A 116 9.35 5.74 -25.34
CA ALA A 116 8.62 4.47 -25.35
C ALA A 116 9.62 3.33 -25.59
N ARG A 117 10.34 2.95 -24.53
CA ARG A 117 11.22 1.79 -24.50
C ARG A 117 10.43 0.58 -25.01
N GLU A 118 11.14 -0.32 -25.67
CA GLU A 118 10.64 -1.68 -25.93
C GLU A 118 10.07 -2.31 -24.65
N ASN A 119 9.40 -3.45 -24.79
CA ASN A 119 8.86 -4.22 -23.66
C ASN A 119 9.90 -4.38 -22.54
N GLN A 120 9.94 -3.47 -21.55
CA GLN A 120 10.90 -3.52 -20.47
C GLN A 120 10.41 -4.60 -19.51
N THR A 121 11.29 -5.55 -19.21
CA THR A 121 11.03 -6.66 -18.29
C THR A 121 11.95 -6.66 -17.08
N ASP A 122 13.00 -5.85 -17.12
CA ASP A 122 14.00 -5.74 -16.05
C ASP A 122 13.68 -4.56 -15.13
N VAL A 123 13.57 -4.86 -13.84
CA VAL A 123 13.27 -3.89 -12.78
C VAL A 123 14.43 -2.92 -12.53
N GLU A 124 15.68 -3.36 -12.76
CA GLU A 124 16.87 -2.54 -12.54
C GLU A 124 16.99 -1.39 -13.55
N GLN A 125 16.24 -1.45 -14.65
CA GLN A 125 16.22 -0.42 -15.69
C GLN A 125 15.15 0.65 -15.46
N CYS A 126 14.32 0.53 -14.41
CA CYS A 126 13.30 1.52 -14.07
C CYS A 126 13.96 2.84 -13.66
N GLN A 127 13.50 3.95 -14.24
CA GLN A 127 13.93 5.28 -13.78
C GLN A 127 13.29 5.60 -12.41
N GLN A 128 13.97 6.43 -11.61
CA GLN A 128 13.44 6.86 -10.30
C GLN A 128 12.08 7.56 -10.39
N SER A 129 11.80 8.22 -11.52
CA SER A 129 10.49 8.85 -11.76
C SER A 129 9.37 7.84 -11.99
N GLU A 130 9.70 6.64 -12.48
CA GLU A 130 8.76 5.55 -12.77
C GLU A 130 8.54 4.62 -11.57
N SER A 131 9.45 4.65 -10.60
CA SER A 131 9.32 3.95 -9.31
C SER A 131 8.58 4.76 -8.26
N SER A 132 8.30 6.03 -8.56
CA SER A 132 7.73 6.97 -7.62
C SER A 132 6.33 6.57 -7.16
N ASN A 133 6.07 6.76 -5.87
CA ASN A 133 4.77 6.51 -5.23
C ASN A 133 4.12 7.82 -4.76
N CYS A 134 4.48 8.96 -5.34
CA CYS A 134 3.95 10.27 -4.91
C CYS A 134 2.43 10.33 -4.98
N ASP A 135 1.83 9.69 -5.98
CA ASP A 135 0.38 9.56 -6.16
C ASP A 135 -0.33 8.90 -4.97
N LYS A 136 0.40 8.07 -4.20
CA LYS A 136 -0.08 7.38 -2.99
C LYS A 136 0.11 8.23 -1.72
N LEU A 137 0.81 9.36 -1.80
CA LEU A 137 1.05 10.26 -0.68
C LEU A 137 -0.06 11.31 -0.64
N HIS A 138 -1.09 11.04 0.15
CA HIS A 138 -2.34 11.81 0.16
C HIS A 138 -2.35 13.01 1.13
N ASN A 139 -1.22 13.39 1.72
CA ASN A 139 -1.12 14.59 2.56
C ASN A 139 0.21 15.31 2.34
N CYS A 140 0.23 16.61 2.61
CA CYS A 140 1.38 17.47 2.36
C CYS A 140 2.65 16.96 3.07
N HIS A 141 2.54 16.59 4.35
CA HIS A 141 3.68 16.10 5.13
C HIS A 141 4.26 14.80 4.57
N ALA A 142 3.40 13.85 4.20
CA ALA A 142 3.78 12.60 3.56
C ALA A 142 4.41 12.86 2.19
N CYS A 143 3.87 13.79 1.39
CA CYS A 143 4.46 14.15 0.10
C CYS A 143 5.89 14.67 0.26
N HIS A 144 6.14 15.47 1.30
CA HIS A 144 7.46 16.03 1.58
C HIS A 144 8.46 15.03 2.19
N THR A 145 8.07 13.80 2.56
CA THR A 145 9.04 12.78 2.97
C THR A 145 9.90 12.30 1.80
N GLU A 146 9.39 12.44 0.58
CA GLU A 146 10.07 12.02 -0.65
C GLU A 146 10.67 13.23 -1.38
N PHE A 147 11.98 13.21 -1.60
CA PHE A 147 12.71 14.31 -2.23
C PHE A 147 12.36 14.53 -3.71
N HIS A 148 11.61 13.61 -4.32
CA HIS A 148 11.17 13.61 -5.71
C HIS A 148 9.63 13.70 -5.82
N CYS A 149 8.94 14.00 -4.71
CA CYS A 149 7.52 14.33 -4.65
C CYS A 149 7.22 15.80 -4.27
N GLY A 150 6.20 16.41 -4.88
CA GLY A 150 5.80 17.81 -4.68
C GLY A 150 4.33 17.98 -4.42
N TRP A 151 4.00 18.79 -3.43
CA TRP A 151 2.62 19.12 -3.08
C TRP A 151 2.15 20.35 -3.85
N GLN A 152 0.97 20.27 -4.48
CA GLN A 152 0.35 21.38 -5.20
C GLN A 152 -0.91 21.91 -4.49
N ASN A 153 -1.38 23.08 -4.96
CA ASN A 153 -2.55 23.78 -4.41
C ASN A 153 -3.86 22.99 -4.56
N ASP A 154 -3.90 22.00 -5.44
CA ASP A 154 -5.04 21.10 -5.61
C ASP A 154 -5.07 19.95 -4.57
N HIS A 155 -4.25 20.04 -3.53
CA HIS A 155 -4.11 19.05 -2.46
C HIS A 155 -3.70 17.65 -2.97
N ARG A 156 -2.89 17.61 -4.03
CA ARG A 156 -2.33 16.37 -4.57
C ARG A 156 -0.81 16.40 -4.59
N CYS A 157 -0.24 15.20 -4.47
CA CYS A 157 1.18 14.96 -4.50
C CYS A 157 1.61 14.41 -5.86
N TYR A 158 2.66 15.00 -6.43
CA TYR A 158 3.13 14.71 -7.78
C TYR A 158 4.59 14.34 -7.79
N THR A 159 4.96 13.42 -8.67
CA THR A 159 6.37 13.14 -8.96
C THR A 159 6.97 14.29 -9.76
N PHE A 160 8.12 14.78 -9.32
CA PHE A 160 8.93 15.73 -10.07
C PHE A 160 10.35 15.19 -10.20
N VAL A 161 10.95 15.45 -11.35
CA VAL A 161 12.34 15.07 -11.63
C VAL A 161 13.15 16.36 -11.62
N ARG A 162 14.16 16.47 -10.75
CA ARG A 162 15.15 17.54 -10.85
C ARG A 162 16.14 17.16 -11.94
N ASP A 163 16.10 17.85 -13.07
CA ASP A 163 17.11 17.67 -14.09
C ASP A 163 18.41 18.41 -13.72
N SER A 164 19.50 17.65 -13.64
CA SER A 164 20.86 18.16 -13.85
C SER A 164 21.25 17.81 -15.29
N GLY A 165 20.75 18.57 -16.27
CA GLY A 165 21.14 18.40 -17.66
C GLY A 165 20.03 18.65 -18.69
N ASN A 166 20.43 19.12 -19.86
CA ASN A 166 19.57 19.59 -20.92
C ASN A 166 18.91 18.42 -21.68
N LYS A 167 17.79 17.89 -21.14
CA LYS A 167 16.67 17.10 -21.72
C LYS A 167 16.07 16.25 -20.58
N THR A 168 14.88 16.56 -20.07
CA THR A 168 13.59 16.03 -20.55
C THR A 168 12.41 16.76 -19.89
N GLU A 169 11.35 16.99 -20.67
CA GLU A 169 10.08 17.56 -20.18
C GLU A 169 9.37 16.59 -19.22
N LYS A 170 9.51 16.80 -17.90
CA LYS A 170 8.52 16.36 -16.91
C LYS A 170 8.23 17.50 -15.92
N ALA A 171 7.01 18.00 -16.03
CA ALA A 171 6.35 19.03 -15.22
C ALA A 171 7.13 20.35 -15.05
N VAL A 172 6.89 21.28 -15.98
CA VAL A 172 7.07 22.73 -15.72
C VAL A 172 6.19 23.09 -14.51
N LEU A 173 6.81 23.29 -13.34
CA LEU A 173 6.16 23.91 -12.20
C LEU A 173 6.23 25.43 -12.39
N SER A 174 5.11 26.03 -12.81
CA SER A 174 4.79 27.38 -12.36
C SER A 174 4.34 27.29 -10.90
N ASP A 175 4.96 28.10 -10.05
CA ASP A 175 4.75 28.24 -8.59
C ASP A 175 5.47 27.25 -7.66
N ASN A 176 5.90 27.80 -6.51
CA ASN A 176 6.83 27.22 -5.54
C ASN A 176 6.50 25.76 -5.16
N TYR A 177 7.33 24.84 -5.64
CA TYR A 177 7.33 23.39 -5.37
C TYR A 177 7.34 23.00 -3.86
N ARG A 178 7.68 23.94 -2.97
CA ARG A 178 7.62 23.74 -1.51
C ARG A 178 6.55 24.64 -0.90
N VAL A 179 5.29 24.30 -1.15
CA VAL A 179 4.17 24.87 -0.39
C VAL A 179 4.41 24.60 1.09
N LYS A 180 4.28 25.64 1.93
CA LYS A 180 4.38 25.46 3.37
C LYS A 180 3.14 24.69 3.84
N CYS A 181 3.35 23.43 4.27
CA CYS A 181 2.25 22.62 4.78
C CYS A 181 1.59 23.26 6.00
N ASP A 182 0.27 23.12 6.09
CA ASP A 182 -0.46 23.38 7.33
C ASP A 182 0.03 22.46 8.45
N ASN A 183 -0.22 22.87 9.70
CA ASN A 183 0.05 22.05 10.85
C ASN A 183 -0.73 20.73 10.77
N SER A 184 -0.01 19.61 10.93
CA SER A 184 -0.57 18.24 10.93
C SER A 184 -1.76 18.14 11.89
N CYS A 185 -2.77 17.35 11.52
CA CYS A 185 -3.93 17.11 12.39
C CYS A 185 -3.51 16.66 13.80
N SER A 186 -2.47 15.84 13.95
CA SER A 186 -2.00 15.35 15.25
C SER A 186 -1.51 16.45 16.21
N SER A 187 -1.11 17.61 15.67
CA SER A 187 -0.68 18.76 16.49
C SER A 187 -1.85 19.58 17.05
N ARG A 188 -3.06 19.36 16.53
CA ARG A 188 -4.29 20.07 16.93
C ARG A 188 -4.88 19.34 18.13
N THR A 189 -4.65 19.86 19.33
CA THR A 189 -5.07 19.24 20.61
C THR A 189 -6.49 19.58 21.04
N THR A 190 -7.18 20.47 20.32
CA THR A 190 -8.57 20.85 20.64
C THR A 190 -9.50 20.48 19.49
N CYS A 191 -10.73 20.08 19.83
CA CYS A 191 -11.75 19.74 18.84
C CYS A 191 -11.98 20.89 17.85
N LYS A 192 -12.13 22.13 18.36
CA LYS A 192 -12.36 23.32 17.52
C LYS A 192 -11.21 23.54 16.55
N ALA A 193 -9.95 23.44 17.00
CA ALA A 193 -8.80 23.56 16.11
C ALA A 193 -8.72 22.41 15.09
N CYS A 194 -9.11 21.20 15.49
CA CYS A 194 -9.09 20.01 14.63
C CYS A 194 -10.04 20.16 13.43
N ILE A 195 -11.31 20.47 13.69
CA ILE A 195 -12.35 20.57 12.65
C ILE A 195 -12.21 21.81 11.74
N LEU A 196 -11.40 22.79 12.15
CA LEU A 196 -11.01 23.91 11.27
C LEU A 196 -10.10 23.46 10.12
N GLY A 197 -9.43 22.31 10.25
CA GLY A 197 -8.70 21.67 9.15
C GLY A 197 -9.53 20.54 8.52
N SER A 198 -9.04 19.98 7.42
CA SER A 198 -9.61 18.76 6.80
C SER A 198 -9.32 17.48 7.62
N CYS A 199 -9.52 17.56 8.93
CA CYS A 199 -9.21 16.54 9.92
C CYS A 199 -10.49 15.99 10.59
N MET A 200 -10.35 14.86 11.28
CA MET A 200 -11.40 14.24 12.08
C MET A 200 -10.99 14.25 13.55
N TRP A 201 -11.90 14.68 14.44
CA TRP A 201 -11.68 14.65 15.89
C TRP A 201 -12.26 13.37 16.49
N CYS A 202 -11.45 12.63 17.24
CA CYS A 202 -11.90 11.51 18.04
C CYS A 202 -12.34 11.95 19.43
N ILE A 203 -13.59 11.72 19.79
CA ILE A 203 -14.12 12.18 21.09
C ILE A 203 -13.54 11.38 22.27
N SER A 204 -13.51 10.05 22.16
CA SER A 204 -13.12 9.17 23.27
C SER A 204 -11.63 9.24 23.60
N GLN A 205 -10.80 9.50 22.59
CA GLN A 205 -9.34 9.59 22.72
C GLN A 205 -8.83 11.03 22.78
N GLN A 206 -9.73 12.02 22.69
CA GLN A 206 -9.42 13.45 22.66
C GLN A 206 -8.25 13.79 21.73
N ARG A 207 -8.28 13.25 20.50
CA ARG A 207 -7.19 13.40 19.54
C ARG A 207 -7.69 13.72 18.14
N CYS A 208 -6.93 14.55 17.44
CA CYS A 208 -7.20 14.92 16.06
C CYS A 208 -6.40 14.04 15.10
N LEU A 209 -7.03 13.55 14.04
CA LEU A 209 -6.43 12.67 13.04
C LEU A 209 -6.78 13.14 11.63
N GLU A 210 -5.95 12.72 10.68
CA GLU A 210 -6.21 12.93 9.27
C GLU A 210 -7.41 12.08 8.81
N THR A 211 -8.25 12.65 7.95
CA THR A 211 -9.45 11.97 7.43
C THR A 211 -9.11 10.72 6.62
N ASN A 212 -8.03 10.77 5.84
CA ASN A 212 -7.54 9.65 5.02
C ASN A 212 -6.96 8.50 5.88
N ALA A 213 -6.57 8.75 7.13
CA ALA A 213 -6.05 7.73 8.03
C ALA A 213 -7.17 6.89 8.66
N TYR A 214 -8.43 7.31 8.54
CA TYR A 214 -9.56 6.61 9.16
C TYR A 214 -9.65 5.14 8.74
N ALA A 215 -9.60 4.83 7.44
CA ALA A 215 -9.75 3.46 6.95
C ALA A 215 -8.64 2.51 7.47
N ALA A 216 -7.40 3.01 7.54
CA ALA A 216 -6.26 2.24 8.06
C ALA A 216 -6.28 2.15 9.60
N THR A 217 -6.80 3.17 10.28
CA THR A 217 -6.82 3.23 11.75
C THR A 217 -8.03 2.52 12.32
N PHE A 218 -9.17 2.48 11.62
CA PHE A 218 -10.45 1.96 12.12
C PHE A 218 -10.35 0.58 12.79
N PRO A 219 -9.64 -0.42 12.23
CA PRO A 219 -9.52 -1.73 12.88
C PRO A 219 -8.72 -1.72 14.20
N LEU A 220 -7.92 -0.67 14.42
CA LEU A 220 -7.04 -0.49 15.58
C LEU A 220 -7.48 0.68 16.48
N ALA A 221 -8.41 1.52 16.04
CA ALA A 221 -8.80 2.73 16.73
C ALA A 221 -9.84 2.39 17.80
N GLN A 222 -9.50 2.68 19.05
CA GLN A 222 -10.44 2.70 20.18
C GLN A 222 -11.40 3.92 20.13
N CYS A 223 -11.59 4.52 18.94
CA CYS A 223 -12.40 5.70 18.79
C CYS A 223 -13.86 5.34 18.60
N THR A 224 -14.71 5.77 19.52
CA THR A 224 -16.15 5.43 19.51
C THR A 224 -16.94 6.31 18.55
N GLU A 225 -16.50 7.54 18.33
CA GLU A 225 -17.19 8.53 17.50
C GLU A 225 -16.23 9.58 16.94
N TRP A 226 -16.49 10.02 15.70
CA TRP A 226 -15.69 10.99 14.97
C TRP A 226 -16.50 12.23 14.63
N ILE A 227 -15.90 13.40 14.84
CA ILE A 227 -16.50 14.70 14.56
C ILE A 227 -15.71 15.41 13.47
N THR A 228 -16.41 15.93 12.46
CA THR A 228 -15.83 16.73 11.37
C THR A 228 -16.48 18.10 11.20
N THR A 229 -17.64 18.35 11.83
CA THR A 229 -18.45 19.55 11.54
C THR A 229 -18.73 20.43 12.75
N LYS A 230 -19.06 19.86 13.92
CA LYS A 230 -19.39 20.63 15.13
C LYS A 230 -18.91 19.92 16.39
N CYS A 231 -18.13 20.64 17.18
CA CYS A 231 -17.78 20.21 18.53
C CYS A 231 -18.92 20.55 19.48
N SER A 232 -19.60 19.56 20.03
CA SER A 232 -20.48 19.76 21.18
C SER A 232 -19.63 20.02 22.42
N GLU A 233 -19.77 21.19 23.03
CA GLU A 233 -19.28 21.41 24.40
C GLU A 233 -20.13 20.56 25.35
N GLY A 234 -19.53 19.54 25.95
CA GLY A 234 -20.08 18.89 27.15
C GLY A 234 -20.23 17.37 27.09
N ARG A 235 -19.25 16.66 27.67
CA ARG A 235 -19.48 15.79 28.84
C ARG A 235 -18.15 15.56 29.56
N ALA A 236 -17.65 16.62 30.19
CA ALA A 236 -16.57 16.57 31.16
C ALA A 236 -17.08 17.18 32.46
N GLU A 237 -17.97 16.45 33.13
CA GLU A 237 -18.36 16.63 34.52
C GLU A 237 -19.20 15.40 34.88
N LEU A 238 -19.08 14.91 36.11
CA LEU A 238 -19.62 13.65 36.65
C LEU A 238 -18.69 12.43 36.61
N LEU A 239 -17.45 12.56 37.11
CA LEU A 239 -16.86 11.58 38.04
C LEU A 239 -15.81 12.32 38.89
N GLY A 240 -16.32 13.13 39.81
CA GLY A 240 -15.55 13.83 40.82
C GLY A 240 -16.41 14.02 42.05
N ASN A 241 -16.59 12.92 42.79
CA ASN A 241 -16.83 12.87 44.23
C ASN A 241 -16.50 11.45 44.71
#